data_AF-S6GD39-F1
#
_entry.id   AF-S6GD39-F1
#
_cell.length_a   1.000
_cell.length_b   1.000
_cell.length_c   1.000
_cell.angle_alpha   90.00
_cell.angle_beta   90.00
_cell.angle_gamma   90.00
#
_symmetry.space_group_name_H-M   'P 1'
#
loop_
_entity.id
_entity.type
_entity.pdbx_description
1 polymer ?
#
loop_
_entity_poly.entity_id
_entity_poly.type
_entity_poly.pdbx_seq_one_letter_code
_entity_poly.pdbx_strand_id
1 'polypeptide(L)'
;MKVNNMLLAALLVLTVVLGLNQFLMLDQTLIWGVLSTLLLVEVALAVWLNQALWSKGHNKQSQDNKNTQADVATNELQEAMQEVAGTLEYESTIINQEITRVDVLISEASSLMSDSFQQIHQLSDQQSALTAEIMAQENDEESDTQHQSKMHQFIDETGSILDHFVQVMVLGSKSSMEIVHYIDDMVAKLDGIFTLIESVEGLANQTNLLALNASIEAARAGEAGRGVSVVADEGRTLSKASTSFNEQIKENISTAKKTIDVLREKVGKTASQDLSDTISAKERMSTMLQNMSENSDIVSEKMQQISSVGTQLNGAVGDAVRSLQFEDIASQALGSMHHNVDSLQQIASLLSAIYTAQGSIDSQALTTCIQECQGIHAQARDRNTGRTVAQHDMDEGEVELF
;
A
#
# COMPACT_ATOMS: atom_id res chain seq x y z
N MET A 1 75.03 -19.57 64.06
CA MET A 1 76.15 -19.60 63.09
C MET A 1 77.01 -18.32 63.08
N LYS A 2 76.45 -17.10 63.23
CA LYS A 2 77.23 -15.83 63.21
C LYS A 2 78.20 -15.60 64.39
N VAL A 3 77.90 -16.12 65.59
CA VAL A 3 78.74 -15.92 66.79
C VAL A 3 80.09 -16.66 66.68
N ASN A 4 80.12 -17.80 65.98
CA ASN A 4 81.34 -18.60 65.83
C ASN A 4 82.39 -17.93 64.93
N ASN A 5 81.94 -17.10 63.98
CA ASN A 5 82.83 -16.38 63.06
C ASN A 5 83.53 -15.18 63.72
N MET A 6 82.90 -14.52 64.71
CA MET A 6 83.56 -13.43 65.45
C MET A 6 84.64 -13.94 66.40
N LEU A 7 84.40 -15.07 67.07
CA LEU A 7 85.36 -15.67 67.99
C LEU A 7 86.61 -16.17 67.25
N LEU A 8 86.42 -16.71 66.03
CA LEU A 8 87.52 -17.11 65.16
C LEU A 8 88.35 -15.90 64.67
N ALA A 9 87.69 -14.79 64.35
CA ALA A 9 88.37 -13.56 63.92
C ALA A 9 89.19 -12.93 65.06
N ALA A 10 88.66 -12.91 66.29
CA ALA A 10 89.37 -12.40 67.46
C ALA A 10 90.62 -13.25 67.77
N LEU A 11 90.51 -14.59 67.70
CA LEU A 11 91.65 -15.50 67.86
C LEU A 11 92.72 -15.29 66.77
N LEU A 12 92.32 -15.08 65.53
CA LEU A 12 93.25 -14.80 64.42
C LEU A 12 94.03 -13.50 64.64
N VAL A 13 93.34 -12.43 65.03
CA VAL A 13 93.99 -11.14 65.36
C VAL A 13 94.96 -11.30 66.52
N LEU A 14 94.58 -12.04 67.57
CA LEU A 14 95.47 -12.31 68.71
C LEU A 14 96.73 -13.09 68.29
N THR A 15 96.59 -14.10 67.42
CA THR A 15 97.75 -14.85 66.89
C THR A 15 98.67 -14.02 66.01
N VAL A 16 98.12 -13.10 65.20
CA VAL A 16 98.91 -12.19 64.37
C VAL A 16 99.68 -11.19 65.23
N VAL A 17 99.05 -10.65 66.27
CA VAL A 17 99.71 -9.72 67.22
C VAL A 17 100.82 -10.43 68.01
N LEU A 18 100.60 -11.66 68.46
CA LEU A 18 101.64 -12.47 69.13
C LEU A 18 102.78 -12.88 68.17
N GLY A 19 102.47 -13.15 66.90
CA GLY A 19 103.47 -13.46 65.87
C GLY A 19 104.35 -12.27 65.48
N LEU A 20 103.74 -11.09 65.30
CA LEU A 20 104.46 -9.82 65.07
C LEU A 20 105.34 -9.44 66.27
N ASN A 21 104.92 -9.78 67.49
CA ASN A 21 105.69 -9.55 68.71
C ASN A 21 107.03 -10.32 68.72
N GLN A 22 107.05 -11.58 68.28
CA GLN A 22 108.28 -12.38 68.24
C GLN A 22 109.26 -11.90 67.15
N PHE A 23 108.76 -11.20 66.14
CA PHE A 23 109.54 -10.71 65.01
C PHE A 23 110.20 -9.32 65.25
N LEU A 24 109.55 -8.45 66.05
CA LEU A 24 109.96 -7.04 66.19
C LEU A 24 110.73 -6.68 67.47
N MET A 25 110.95 -7.63 68.40
CA MET A 25 111.71 -7.40 69.65
C MET A 25 111.27 -6.11 70.40
N LEU A 26 109.96 -5.86 70.49
CA LEU A 26 109.41 -4.67 71.15
C LEU A 26 109.55 -4.74 72.68
N ASP A 27 109.80 -3.57 73.29
CA ASP A 27 109.92 -3.39 74.73
C ASP A 27 108.64 -3.80 75.49
N GLN A 28 108.82 -4.44 76.65
CA GLN A 28 107.77 -5.15 77.39
C GLN A 28 106.66 -4.23 77.94
N THR A 29 106.94 -2.93 78.06
CA THR A 29 105.99 -1.89 78.47
C THR A 29 104.96 -1.55 77.38
N LEU A 30 105.36 -1.64 76.11
CA LEU A 30 104.52 -1.29 74.96
C LEU A 30 103.45 -2.37 74.69
N ILE A 31 103.77 -3.63 75.03
CA ILE A 31 102.89 -4.80 74.88
C ILE A 31 101.66 -4.67 75.79
N TRP A 32 101.85 -4.33 77.06
CA TRP A 32 100.74 -4.13 78.00
C TRP A 32 99.86 -2.94 77.62
N GLY A 33 100.45 -1.91 77.01
CA GLY A 33 99.71 -0.78 76.45
C GLY A 33 98.73 -1.22 75.36
N VAL A 34 99.20 -1.96 74.36
CA VAL A 34 98.37 -2.43 73.23
C VAL A 34 97.28 -3.42 73.68
N LEU A 35 97.60 -4.32 74.62
CA LEU A 35 96.59 -5.26 75.14
C LEU A 35 95.48 -4.55 75.94
N SER A 36 95.82 -3.50 76.69
CA SER A 36 94.83 -2.73 77.47
C SER A 36 93.85 -1.94 76.59
N THR A 37 94.33 -1.38 75.48
CA THR A 37 93.48 -0.63 74.55
C THR A 37 92.54 -1.54 73.77
N LEU A 38 92.99 -2.74 73.40
CA LEU A 38 92.18 -3.73 72.68
C LEU A 38 91.03 -4.26 73.56
N LEU A 39 91.29 -4.49 74.85
CA LEU A 39 90.26 -4.92 75.80
C LEU A 39 89.18 -3.84 76.03
N LEU A 40 89.57 -2.56 76.07
CA LEU A 40 88.61 -1.45 76.17
C LEU A 40 87.68 -1.35 74.95
N VAL A 41 88.20 -1.62 73.75
CA VAL A 41 87.40 -1.62 72.52
C VAL A 41 86.38 -2.75 72.52
N GLU A 42 86.75 -3.95 72.99
CA GLU A 42 85.80 -5.08 73.08
C GLU A 42 84.66 -4.80 74.07
N VAL A 43 84.97 -4.20 75.23
CA VAL A 43 83.94 -3.85 76.23
C VAL A 43 82.99 -2.78 75.69
N ALA A 44 83.50 -1.77 74.98
CA ALA A 44 82.68 -0.73 74.37
C ALA A 44 81.71 -1.29 73.30
N LEU A 45 82.18 -2.23 72.48
CA LEU A 45 81.34 -2.92 71.48
C LEU A 45 80.24 -3.76 72.13
N ALA A 46 80.53 -4.45 73.23
CA ALA A 46 79.55 -5.25 73.95
C ALA A 46 78.42 -4.39 74.57
N VAL A 47 78.76 -3.21 75.12
CA VAL A 47 77.78 -2.28 75.70
C VAL A 47 76.87 -1.68 74.61
N TRP A 48 77.44 -1.29 73.47
CA TRP A 48 76.67 -0.73 72.35
C TRP A 48 75.67 -1.73 71.77
N LEU A 49 76.07 -3.00 71.62
CA LEU A 49 75.19 -4.08 71.14
C LEU A 49 74.04 -4.39 72.11
N ASN A 50 74.29 -4.34 73.42
CA ASN A 50 73.25 -4.58 74.42
C ASN A 50 72.19 -3.45 74.43
N GLN A 51 72.61 -2.19 74.30
CA GLN A 51 71.68 -1.05 74.16
C GLN A 51 70.84 -1.11 72.87
N ALA A 52 71.42 -1.53 71.75
CA ALA A 52 70.72 -1.65 70.48
C ALA A 52 69.66 -2.77 70.46
N LEU A 53 69.85 -3.82 71.27
CA LEU A 53 68.88 -4.91 71.41
C LEU A 53 67.74 -4.53 72.37
N TRP A 54 68.00 -3.76 73.43
CA TRP A 54 66.99 -3.30 74.37
C TRP A 54 66.03 -2.24 73.78
N SER A 55 66.51 -1.37 72.87
CA SER A 55 65.65 -0.35 72.23
C SER A 55 64.64 -0.91 71.23
N LYS A 56 64.82 -2.13 70.73
CA LYS A 56 63.87 -2.81 69.82
C LYS A 56 62.75 -3.57 70.53
N GLY A 57 62.83 -3.77 71.85
CA GLY A 57 61.83 -4.52 72.62
C GLY A 57 60.58 -3.73 73.03
N HIS A 58 60.66 -2.40 73.14
CA HIS A 58 59.58 -1.58 73.71
C HIS A 58 58.72 -0.79 72.70
N ASN A 59 58.97 -0.92 71.39
CA ASN A 59 58.25 -0.14 70.37
C ASN A 59 57.17 -0.93 69.59
N LYS A 60 56.87 -2.17 69.98
CA LYS A 60 55.99 -3.06 69.18
C LYS A 60 54.50 -2.96 69.55
N GLN A 61 54.15 -2.44 70.73
CA GLN A 61 52.76 -2.49 71.23
C GLN A 61 51.92 -1.23 70.93
N SER A 62 52.54 -0.11 70.53
CA SER A 62 51.82 1.11 70.09
C SER A 62 51.65 1.23 68.57
N GLN A 63 52.26 0.34 67.79
CA GLN A 63 52.17 0.33 66.32
C GLN A 63 51.06 -0.60 65.80
N ASP A 64 50.75 -1.70 66.49
CA ASP A 64 49.65 -2.61 66.10
C ASP A 64 48.25 -1.98 66.21
N ASN A 65 47.99 -1.13 67.22
CA ASN A 65 46.66 -0.51 67.41
C ASN A 65 46.39 0.63 66.41
N LYS A 66 47.42 1.35 65.95
CA LYS A 66 47.27 2.39 64.90
C LYS A 66 47.16 1.79 63.50
N ASN A 67 47.84 0.67 63.23
CA ASN A 67 47.70 -0.05 61.97
C ASN A 67 46.31 -0.70 61.86
N THR A 68 45.77 -1.31 62.93
CA THR A 68 44.43 -1.94 62.88
C THR A 68 43.29 -0.94 62.60
N GLN A 69 43.35 0.26 63.17
CA GLN A 69 42.31 1.28 62.98
C GLN A 69 42.45 2.05 61.64
N ALA A 70 43.67 2.17 61.13
CA ALA A 70 43.93 2.65 59.76
C ALA A 70 43.52 1.62 58.71
N ASP A 71 43.80 0.32 58.94
CA ASP A 71 43.44 -0.80 58.04
C ASP A 71 41.92 -0.98 57.91
N VAL A 72 41.16 -0.79 59.00
CA VAL A 72 39.68 -0.83 58.96
C VAL A 72 39.11 0.36 58.18
N ALA A 73 39.58 1.58 58.44
CA ALA A 73 39.12 2.77 57.70
C ALA A 73 39.51 2.73 56.21
N THR A 74 40.65 2.13 55.86
CA THR A 74 41.02 1.91 54.45
C THR A 74 40.20 0.81 53.80
N ASN A 75 39.80 -0.24 54.52
CA ASN A 75 38.94 -1.30 53.99
C ASN A 75 37.50 -0.80 53.77
N GLU A 76 36.93 -0.06 54.72
CA GLU A 76 35.60 0.56 54.57
C GLU A 76 35.56 1.56 53.41
N LEU A 77 36.63 2.37 53.25
CA LEU A 77 36.76 3.28 52.11
C LEU A 77 36.85 2.51 50.79
N GLN A 78 37.61 1.42 50.76
CA GLN A 78 37.77 0.61 49.55
C GLN A 78 36.46 -0.08 49.15
N GLU A 79 35.69 -0.58 50.13
CA GLU A 79 34.36 -1.14 49.90
C GLU A 79 33.38 -0.08 49.36
N ALA A 80 33.38 1.12 49.94
CA ALA A 80 32.56 2.23 49.46
C ALA A 80 32.91 2.66 48.04
N MET A 81 34.22 2.78 47.74
CA MET A 81 34.68 3.13 46.40
C MET A 81 34.33 2.05 45.38
N GLN A 82 34.36 0.78 45.77
CA GLN A 82 33.98 -0.34 44.90
C GLN A 82 32.47 -0.36 44.61
N GLU A 83 31.63 -0.09 45.62
CA GLU A 83 30.17 0.00 45.45
C GLU A 83 29.80 1.19 44.55
N VAL A 84 30.34 2.38 44.84
CA VAL A 84 30.14 3.59 44.01
C VAL A 84 30.58 3.33 42.58
N ALA A 85 31.78 2.76 42.38
CA ALA A 85 32.30 2.47 41.05
C ALA A 85 31.39 1.47 40.31
N GLY A 86 30.90 0.44 40.99
CA GLY A 86 29.96 -0.54 40.42
C GLY A 86 28.64 0.09 40.02
N THR A 87 28.05 0.94 40.85
CA THR A 87 26.79 1.65 40.52
C THR A 87 27.00 2.64 39.38
N LEU A 88 28.11 3.38 39.38
CA LEU A 88 28.45 4.33 38.31
C LEU A 88 28.68 3.61 36.97
N GLU A 89 29.38 2.47 36.99
CA GLU A 89 29.59 1.63 35.82
C GLU A 89 28.28 1.05 35.30
N TYR A 90 27.39 0.60 36.19
CA TYR A 90 26.07 0.10 35.82
C TYR A 90 25.19 1.16 35.15
N GLU A 91 25.04 2.33 35.77
CA GLU A 91 24.23 3.43 35.23
C GLU A 91 24.80 3.97 33.91
N SER A 92 26.13 4.11 33.84
CA SER A 92 26.82 4.51 32.60
C SER A 92 26.59 3.49 31.48
N THR A 93 26.60 2.19 31.80
CA THR A 93 26.32 1.14 30.82
C THR A 93 24.89 1.24 30.29
N ILE A 94 23.90 1.42 31.16
CA ILE A 94 22.50 1.58 30.74
C ILE A 94 22.32 2.84 29.89
N ILE A 95 22.88 3.97 30.30
CA ILE A 95 22.79 5.22 29.51
C ILE A 95 23.39 5.00 28.11
N ASN A 96 24.58 4.39 28.00
CA ASN A 96 25.19 4.13 26.69
C ASN A 96 24.35 3.16 25.83
N GLN A 97 23.75 2.14 26.44
CA GLN A 97 22.83 1.24 25.76
C GLN A 97 21.59 1.98 25.25
N GLU A 98 21.00 2.87 26.05
CA GLU A 98 19.83 3.68 25.65
C GLU A 98 20.16 4.69 24.57
N ILE A 99 21.33 5.36 24.63
CA ILE A 99 21.79 6.25 23.56
C ILE A 99 21.89 5.46 22.25
N THR A 100 22.51 4.28 22.29
CA THR A 100 22.66 3.42 21.09
C THR A 100 21.29 2.95 20.59
N ARG A 101 20.37 2.58 21.49
CA ARG A 101 19.02 2.16 21.13
C ARG A 101 18.24 3.28 20.44
N VAL A 102 18.30 4.50 20.97
CA VAL A 102 17.64 5.68 20.38
C VAL A 102 18.26 6.03 19.03
N ASP A 103 19.58 5.95 18.89
CA ASP A 103 20.27 6.23 17.64
C ASP A 103 19.85 5.26 16.52
N VAL A 104 19.81 3.96 16.82
CA VAL A 104 19.33 2.92 15.89
C VAL A 104 17.86 3.16 15.54
N LEU A 105 17.00 3.38 16.54
CA LEU A 105 15.57 3.60 16.35
C LEU A 105 15.26 4.84 15.49
N ILE A 106 15.96 5.95 15.72
CA ILE A 106 15.82 7.17 14.90
C ILE A 106 16.33 6.92 13.48
N SER A 107 17.45 6.21 13.33
CA SER A 107 18.02 5.92 12.02
C SER A 107 17.09 5.04 11.18
N GLU A 108 16.54 3.97 11.77
CA GLU A 108 15.58 3.07 11.13
C GLU A 108 14.29 3.78 10.78
N ALA A 109 13.70 4.52 11.72
CA ALA A 109 12.46 5.27 11.47
C ALA A 109 12.65 6.36 10.41
N SER A 110 13.78 7.06 10.40
CA SER A 110 14.09 8.05 9.36
C SER A 110 14.28 7.40 7.99
N SER A 111 14.91 6.22 7.93
CA SER A 111 15.06 5.48 6.66
C SER A 111 13.70 5.02 6.14
N LEU A 112 12.92 4.35 6.99
CA LEU A 112 11.59 3.84 6.63
C LEU A 112 10.67 4.99 6.19
N MET A 113 10.64 6.09 6.93
CA MET A 113 9.83 7.26 6.58
C MET A 113 10.27 7.89 5.25
N SER A 114 11.57 7.99 4.99
CA SER A 114 12.09 8.48 3.70
C SER A 114 11.66 7.58 2.54
N ASP A 115 11.79 6.25 2.71
CA ASP A 115 11.41 5.26 1.71
C ASP A 115 9.89 5.28 1.46
N SER A 116 9.08 5.39 2.52
CA SER A 116 7.62 5.52 2.42
C SER A 116 7.21 6.81 1.71
N PHE A 117 7.79 7.97 2.04
CA PHE A 117 7.47 9.22 1.35
C PHE A 117 7.87 9.20 -0.12
N GLN A 118 9.00 8.58 -0.45
CA GLN A 118 9.42 8.41 -1.84
C GLN A 118 8.44 7.50 -2.60
N GLN A 119 8.00 6.40 -1.99
CA GLN A 119 6.97 5.53 -2.57
C GLN A 119 5.63 6.26 -2.73
N ILE A 120 5.18 7.01 -1.72
CA ILE A 120 3.94 7.82 -1.78
C ILE A 120 4.01 8.80 -2.95
N HIS A 121 5.14 9.51 -3.12
CA HIS A 121 5.31 10.45 -4.22
C HIS A 121 5.25 9.75 -5.58
N GLN A 122 5.96 8.63 -5.74
CA GLN A 122 5.97 7.86 -7.00
C GLN A 122 4.59 7.29 -7.34
N LEU A 123 3.90 6.70 -6.36
CA LEU A 123 2.57 6.14 -6.53
C LEU A 123 1.53 7.23 -6.81
N SER A 124 1.63 8.39 -6.14
CA SER A 124 0.77 9.54 -6.39
C SER A 124 0.95 10.10 -7.80
N ASP A 125 2.20 10.21 -8.28
CA ASP A 125 2.49 10.64 -9.66
C ASP A 125 1.91 9.65 -10.68
N GLN A 126 2.10 8.35 -10.44
CA GLN A 126 1.55 7.30 -11.28
C GLN A 126 0.01 7.31 -11.30
N GLN A 127 -0.63 7.47 -10.14
CA GLN A 127 -2.08 7.57 -10.03
C GLN A 127 -2.62 8.79 -10.79
N SER A 128 -1.96 9.94 -10.66
CA SER A 128 -2.32 11.17 -11.35
C SER A 128 -2.22 11.02 -12.87
N ALA A 129 -1.13 10.41 -13.36
CA ALA A 129 -0.95 10.13 -14.78
C ALA A 129 -2.03 9.19 -15.34
N LEU A 130 -2.33 8.09 -14.64
CA LEU A 130 -3.40 7.17 -15.04
C LEU A 130 -4.78 7.84 -15.05
N THR A 131 -5.06 8.68 -14.05
CA THR A 131 -6.32 9.43 -13.99
C THR A 131 -6.44 10.44 -15.13
N ALA A 132 -5.34 11.13 -15.46
CA ALA A 132 -5.29 12.05 -16.60
C ALA A 132 -5.47 11.32 -17.94
N GLU A 133 -4.92 10.11 -18.09
CA GLU A 133 -5.13 9.27 -19.28
C GLU A 133 -6.62 8.89 -19.44
N ILE A 134 -7.30 8.48 -18.36
CA ILE A 134 -8.74 8.17 -18.39
C ILE A 134 -9.55 9.43 -18.74
N MET A 135 -9.28 10.57 -18.08
CA MET A 135 -9.98 11.83 -18.33
C MET A 135 -9.75 12.39 -19.75
N ALA A 136 -8.60 12.13 -20.36
CA ALA A 136 -8.35 12.52 -21.74
C ALA A 136 -9.15 11.66 -22.74
N GLN A 137 -9.55 10.47 -22.33
CA GLN A 137 -10.25 9.48 -23.17
C GLN A 137 -11.78 9.55 -22.98
N GLU A 138 -12.25 9.96 -21.79
CA GLU A 138 -13.66 10.18 -21.46
C GLU A 138 -13.94 11.67 -21.24
N ASN A 139 -14.59 12.32 -22.22
CA ASN A 139 -15.32 13.55 -21.94
C ASN A 139 -16.57 13.15 -21.14
N ASP A 140 -16.63 13.57 -19.88
CA ASP A 140 -17.72 13.46 -18.91
C ASP A 140 -17.85 12.15 -18.08
N GLU A 141 -17.86 12.42 -16.77
CA GLU A 141 -18.54 11.71 -15.66
C GLU A 141 -17.88 10.51 -14.96
N GLU A 142 -18.22 10.45 -13.67
CA GLU A 142 -17.64 9.61 -12.61
C GLU A 142 -17.58 8.12 -12.98
N SER A 143 -16.38 7.59 -12.79
CA SER A 143 -15.97 6.28 -13.24
C SER A 143 -16.26 5.22 -12.16
N ASP A 144 -17.52 4.79 -12.14
CA ASP A 144 -17.98 3.68 -11.30
C ASP A 144 -17.83 2.35 -12.05
N THR A 145 -17.32 1.30 -11.39
CA THR A 145 -17.09 -0.03 -11.99
C THR A 145 -18.39 -0.65 -12.53
N GLN A 146 -19.54 -0.21 -12.00
CA GLN A 146 -20.85 -0.62 -12.46
C GLN A 146 -21.23 -0.06 -13.84
N HIS A 147 -20.60 1.03 -14.30
CA HIS A 147 -20.85 1.62 -15.62
C HIS A 147 -20.27 0.75 -16.76
N GLN A 148 -19.18 0.02 -16.50
CA GLN A 148 -18.51 -0.83 -17.49
C GLN A 148 -19.31 -2.08 -17.88
N SER A 149 -19.85 -2.81 -16.91
CA SER A 149 -20.71 -3.96 -17.21
C SER A 149 -21.96 -3.53 -17.99
N LYS A 150 -22.48 -2.33 -17.72
CA LYS A 150 -23.58 -1.74 -18.48
C LYS A 150 -23.16 -1.35 -19.89
N MET A 151 -21.90 -0.94 -20.09
CA MET A 151 -21.38 -0.58 -21.40
C MET A 151 -21.27 -1.77 -22.33
N HIS A 152 -20.68 -2.89 -21.89
CA HIS A 152 -20.64 -4.10 -22.71
C HIS A 152 -22.04 -4.62 -23.03
N GLN A 153 -22.95 -4.63 -22.04
CA GLN A 153 -24.34 -5.01 -22.27
C GLN A 153 -25.02 -4.10 -23.31
N PHE A 154 -24.80 -2.78 -23.22
CA PHE A 154 -25.32 -1.82 -24.18
C PHE A 154 -24.79 -2.06 -25.59
N ILE A 155 -23.49 -2.37 -25.73
CA ILE A 155 -22.85 -2.68 -27.01
C ILE A 155 -23.48 -3.93 -27.64
N ASP A 156 -23.60 -5.01 -26.85
CA ASP A 156 -24.17 -6.29 -27.32
C ASP A 156 -25.65 -6.13 -27.72
N GLU A 157 -26.44 -5.44 -26.89
CA GLU A 157 -27.87 -5.21 -27.15
C GLU A 157 -28.07 -4.34 -28.39
N THR A 158 -27.29 -3.27 -28.54
CA THR A 158 -27.34 -2.39 -29.72
C THR A 158 -26.92 -3.16 -30.99
N GLY A 159 -25.88 -3.99 -30.90
CA GLY A 159 -25.45 -4.86 -32.00
C GLY A 159 -26.56 -5.81 -32.45
N SER A 160 -27.23 -6.47 -31.51
CA SER A 160 -28.36 -7.36 -31.80
C SER A 160 -29.56 -6.61 -32.41
N ILE A 161 -29.86 -5.40 -31.94
CA ILE A 161 -30.95 -4.57 -32.47
C ILE A 161 -30.67 -4.17 -33.92
N LEU A 162 -29.43 -3.78 -34.24
CA LEU A 162 -29.01 -3.44 -35.61
C LEU A 162 -29.12 -4.62 -36.57
N ASP A 163 -28.67 -5.80 -36.14
CA ASP A 163 -28.79 -7.03 -36.93
C ASP A 163 -30.25 -7.34 -37.24
N HIS A 164 -31.11 -7.25 -36.22
CA HIS A 164 -32.54 -7.45 -36.40
C HIS A 164 -33.17 -6.39 -37.32
N PHE A 165 -32.79 -5.12 -37.18
CA PHE A 165 -33.29 -4.03 -38.01
C PHE A 165 -32.95 -4.24 -39.50
N VAL A 166 -31.70 -4.59 -39.82
CA VAL A 166 -31.30 -4.89 -41.20
C VAL A 166 -32.04 -6.10 -41.74
N GLN A 167 -32.23 -7.14 -40.92
CA GLN A 167 -32.99 -8.33 -41.31
C GLN A 167 -34.45 -8.00 -41.66
N VAL A 168 -35.13 -7.19 -40.84
CA VAL A 168 -36.50 -6.73 -41.09
C VAL A 168 -36.59 -5.91 -42.39
N MET A 169 -35.61 -5.04 -42.63
CA MET A 169 -35.56 -4.24 -43.87
C MET A 169 -35.38 -5.09 -45.13
N VAL A 170 -34.47 -6.08 -45.10
CA VAL A 170 -34.28 -7.04 -46.20
C VAL A 170 -35.57 -7.82 -46.47
N LEU A 171 -36.21 -8.30 -45.40
CA LEU A 171 -37.46 -9.07 -45.49
C LEU A 171 -38.61 -8.21 -46.04
N GLY A 172 -38.68 -6.93 -45.63
CA GLY A 172 -39.66 -5.96 -46.13
C GLY A 172 -39.48 -5.64 -47.63
N SER A 173 -38.24 -5.48 -48.10
CA SER A 173 -37.93 -5.31 -49.52
C SER A 173 -38.35 -6.54 -50.34
N LYS A 174 -38.02 -7.75 -49.88
CA LYS A 174 -38.45 -9.00 -50.51
C LYS A 174 -39.97 -9.11 -50.58
N SER A 175 -40.67 -8.82 -49.49
CA SER A 175 -42.14 -8.87 -49.45
C SER A 175 -42.75 -7.83 -50.40
N SER A 176 -42.15 -6.65 -50.51
CA SER A 176 -42.59 -5.63 -51.46
C SER A 176 -42.43 -6.08 -52.92
N MET A 177 -41.35 -6.78 -53.26
CA MET A 177 -41.16 -7.41 -54.58
C MET A 177 -42.25 -8.45 -54.89
N GLU A 178 -42.64 -9.28 -53.92
CA GLU A 178 -43.73 -10.24 -54.08
C GLU A 178 -45.09 -9.54 -54.30
N ILE A 179 -45.35 -8.42 -53.61
CA ILE A 179 -46.56 -7.61 -53.83
C ILE A 179 -46.61 -7.02 -55.24
N VAL A 180 -45.48 -6.57 -55.79
CA VAL A 180 -45.43 -6.08 -57.19
C VAL A 180 -45.87 -7.17 -58.18
N HIS A 181 -45.47 -8.42 -57.96
CA HIS A 181 -45.94 -9.53 -58.81
C HIS A 181 -47.46 -9.74 -58.73
N TYR A 182 -48.04 -9.71 -57.53
CA TYR A 182 -49.50 -9.81 -57.38
C TYR A 182 -50.24 -8.63 -58.03
N ILE A 183 -49.67 -7.43 -57.97
CA ILE A 183 -50.21 -6.25 -58.64
C ILE A 183 -50.21 -6.43 -60.16
N ASP A 184 -49.10 -6.89 -60.74
CA ASP A 184 -49.01 -7.14 -62.18
C ASP A 184 -50.04 -8.20 -62.63
N ASP A 185 -50.25 -9.25 -61.83
CA ASP A 185 -51.30 -10.25 -62.06
C ASP A 185 -52.71 -9.62 -62.01
N MET A 186 -52.98 -8.73 -61.05
CA MET A 186 -54.26 -8.03 -60.96
C MET A 186 -54.51 -7.11 -62.15
N VAL A 187 -53.49 -6.40 -62.65
CA VAL A 187 -53.60 -5.57 -63.87
C VAL A 187 -54.03 -6.45 -65.06
N ALA A 188 -53.39 -7.61 -65.24
CA ALA A 188 -53.75 -8.55 -66.30
C ALA A 188 -55.19 -9.06 -66.18
N LYS A 189 -55.68 -9.29 -64.95
CA LYS A 189 -57.09 -9.67 -64.70
C LYS A 189 -58.06 -8.54 -65.03
N LEU A 190 -57.74 -7.29 -64.67
CA LEU A 190 -58.57 -6.13 -65.00
C LEU A 190 -58.66 -5.90 -66.51
N ASP A 191 -57.56 -6.08 -67.25
CA ASP A 191 -57.57 -5.99 -68.72
C ASP A 191 -58.49 -7.05 -69.35
N GLY A 192 -58.48 -8.28 -68.81
CA GLY A 192 -59.44 -9.32 -69.21
C GLY A 192 -60.90 -8.94 -68.95
N ILE A 193 -61.19 -8.25 -67.84
CA ILE A 193 -62.54 -7.74 -67.53
C ILE A 193 -62.97 -6.66 -68.53
N PHE A 194 -62.07 -5.76 -68.94
CA PHE A 194 -62.37 -4.77 -69.98
C PHE A 194 -62.81 -5.43 -71.29
N THR A 195 -62.10 -6.48 -71.74
CA THR A 195 -62.49 -7.24 -72.94
C THR A 195 -63.87 -7.88 -72.83
N LEU A 196 -64.23 -8.38 -71.64
CA LEU A 196 -65.56 -8.94 -71.38
C LEU A 196 -66.64 -7.84 -71.43
N ILE A 197 -66.39 -6.66 -70.86
CA ILE A 197 -67.33 -5.53 -70.90
C ILE A 197 -67.57 -5.06 -72.34
N GLU A 198 -66.51 -4.93 -73.16
CA GLU A 198 -66.63 -4.60 -74.58
C GLU A 198 -67.45 -5.64 -75.35
N SER A 199 -67.28 -6.93 -75.02
CA SER A 199 -68.08 -8.01 -75.61
C SER A 199 -69.56 -7.90 -75.24
N VAL A 200 -69.88 -7.58 -73.99
CA VAL A 200 -71.27 -7.37 -73.53
C VAL A 200 -71.88 -6.12 -74.17
N GLU A 201 -71.10 -5.05 -74.38
CA GLU A 201 -71.54 -3.85 -75.08
C GLU A 201 -71.89 -4.16 -76.54
N GLY A 202 -71.07 -4.99 -77.20
CA GLY A 202 -71.37 -5.53 -78.53
C GLY A 202 -72.68 -6.32 -78.56
N LEU A 203 -72.92 -7.19 -77.58
CA LEU A 203 -74.18 -7.95 -77.46
C LEU A 203 -75.40 -7.05 -77.22
N ALA A 204 -75.28 -6.02 -76.38
CA ALA A 204 -76.35 -5.06 -76.13
C ALA A 204 -76.69 -4.28 -77.41
N ASN A 205 -75.69 -3.85 -78.18
CA ASN A 205 -75.88 -3.17 -79.46
C ASN A 205 -76.53 -4.08 -80.51
N GLN A 206 -76.12 -5.35 -80.61
CA GLN A 206 -76.76 -6.33 -81.49
C GLN A 206 -78.22 -6.58 -81.09
N THR A 207 -78.50 -6.68 -79.80
CA THR A 207 -79.86 -6.87 -79.28
C THR A 207 -80.73 -5.65 -79.58
N ASN A 208 -80.19 -4.44 -79.45
CA ASN A 208 -80.87 -3.20 -79.82
C ASN A 208 -81.19 -3.14 -81.33
N LEU A 209 -80.27 -3.60 -82.19
CA LEU A 209 -80.51 -3.68 -83.64
C LEU A 209 -81.56 -4.74 -83.98
N LEU A 210 -81.55 -5.91 -83.32
CA LEU A 210 -82.58 -6.94 -83.47
C LEU A 210 -83.95 -6.43 -83.04
N ALA A 211 -84.03 -5.76 -81.89
CA ALA A 211 -85.24 -5.12 -81.40
C ALA A 211 -85.75 -4.04 -82.35
N LEU A 212 -84.86 -3.21 -82.91
CA LEU A 212 -85.21 -2.20 -83.91
C LEU A 212 -85.81 -2.84 -85.18
N ASN A 213 -85.16 -3.89 -85.70
CA ASN A 213 -85.66 -4.63 -86.86
C ASN A 213 -87.03 -5.25 -86.57
N ALA A 214 -87.24 -5.79 -85.35
CA ALA A 214 -88.52 -6.33 -84.92
C ALA A 214 -89.61 -5.25 -84.80
N SER A 215 -89.31 -4.07 -84.27
CA SER A 215 -90.25 -2.92 -84.24
C SER A 215 -90.63 -2.47 -85.65
N ILE A 216 -89.68 -2.42 -86.59
CA ILE A 216 -89.95 -2.07 -88.00
C ILE A 216 -90.90 -3.09 -88.62
N GLU A 217 -90.65 -4.39 -88.44
CA GLU A 217 -91.48 -5.44 -89.03
C GLU A 217 -92.86 -5.54 -88.35
N ALA A 218 -92.94 -5.28 -87.04
CA ALA A 218 -94.20 -5.16 -86.32
C ALA A 218 -95.06 -3.99 -86.84
N ALA A 219 -94.46 -2.83 -87.14
CA ALA A 219 -95.14 -1.71 -87.76
C ALA A 219 -95.62 -2.05 -89.19
N ARG A 220 -94.85 -2.85 -89.93
CA ARG A 220 -95.18 -3.31 -91.28
C ARG A 220 -96.36 -4.29 -91.32
N ALA A 221 -96.52 -5.10 -90.28
CA ALA A 221 -97.62 -6.05 -90.11
C ALA A 221 -98.94 -5.41 -89.61
N GLY A 222 -98.95 -4.13 -89.24
CA GLY A 222 -100.14 -3.40 -88.80
C GLY A 222 -100.76 -3.98 -87.52
N GLU A 223 -102.08 -4.22 -87.53
CA GLU A 223 -102.83 -4.77 -86.37
C GLU A 223 -102.31 -6.14 -85.92
N ALA A 224 -101.84 -7.00 -86.84
CA ALA A 224 -101.30 -8.32 -86.52
C ALA A 224 -99.95 -8.27 -85.79
N GLY A 225 -99.22 -7.13 -85.87
CA GLY A 225 -97.90 -6.93 -85.28
C GLY A 225 -97.90 -6.37 -83.86
N ARG A 226 -99.06 -6.01 -83.26
CA ARG A 226 -99.11 -5.31 -81.96
C ARG A 226 -98.38 -6.04 -80.83
N GLY A 227 -98.50 -7.37 -80.73
CA GLY A 227 -97.81 -8.16 -79.72
C GLY A 227 -96.28 -8.17 -79.90
N VAL A 228 -95.81 -8.21 -81.15
CA VAL A 228 -94.38 -8.17 -81.49
C VAL A 228 -93.79 -6.78 -81.22
N SER A 229 -94.57 -5.71 -81.47
CA SER A 229 -94.16 -4.33 -81.18
C SER A 229 -93.86 -4.11 -79.70
N VAL A 230 -94.69 -4.65 -78.79
CA VAL A 230 -94.48 -4.52 -77.34
C VAL A 230 -93.19 -5.23 -76.90
N VAL A 231 -92.96 -6.45 -77.40
CA VAL A 231 -91.73 -7.21 -77.08
C VAL A 231 -90.49 -6.52 -77.66
N ALA A 232 -90.60 -5.92 -78.85
CA ALA A 232 -89.50 -5.18 -79.48
C ALA A 232 -89.15 -3.90 -78.70
N ASP A 233 -90.13 -3.14 -78.24
CA ASP A 233 -89.89 -1.94 -77.41
C ASP A 233 -89.30 -2.29 -76.03
N GLU A 234 -89.76 -3.39 -75.42
CA GLU A 234 -89.19 -3.90 -74.16
C GLU A 234 -87.73 -4.36 -74.37
N GLY A 235 -87.46 -5.10 -75.46
CA GLY A 235 -86.10 -5.52 -75.83
C GLY A 235 -85.17 -4.34 -76.10
N ARG A 236 -85.68 -3.26 -76.71
CA ARG A 236 -84.92 -2.02 -76.93
C ARG A 236 -84.62 -1.30 -75.62
N THR A 237 -85.58 -1.27 -74.71
CA THR A 237 -85.43 -0.69 -73.36
C THR A 237 -84.39 -1.47 -72.55
N LEU A 238 -84.47 -2.80 -72.56
CA LEU A 238 -83.50 -3.68 -71.91
C LEU A 238 -82.09 -3.51 -72.49
N SER A 239 -81.96 -3.40 -73.81
CA SER A 239 -80.66 -3.19 -74.46
C SER A 239 -80.04 -1.86 -74.04
N LYS A 240 -80.81 -0.77 -74.01
CA LYS A 240 -80.34 0.54 -73.53
C LYS A 240 -79.95 0.52 -72.05
N ALA A 241 -80.75 -0.14 -71.21
CA ALA A 241 -80.43 -0.33 -69.80
C ALA A 241 -79.12 -1.13 -69.64
N SER A 242 -78.91 -2.17 -70.46
CA SER A 242 -77.67 -2.96 -70.48
C SER A 242 -76.46 -2.12 -70.89
N THR A 243 -76.58 -1.25 -71.90
CA THR A 243 -75.50 -0.32 -72.29
C THR A 243 -75.15 0.63 -71.15
N SER A 244 -76.15 1.25 -70.53
CA SER A 244 -75.93 2.17 -69.39
C SER A 244 -75.30 1.47 -68.19
N PHE A 245 -75.71 0.23 -67.90
CA PHE A 245 -75.11 -0.57 -66.84
C PHE A 245 -73.64 -0.91 -67.16
N ASN A 246 -73.34 -1.27 -68.41
CA ASN A 246 -71.97 -1.51 -68.86
C ASN A 246 -71.07 -0.27 -68.74
N GLU A 247 -71.58 0.92 -69.06
CA GLU A 247 -70.85 2.18 -68.87
C GLU A 247 -70.46 2.39 -67.40
N GLN A 248 -71.39 2.13 -66.47
CA GLN A 248 -71.12 2.20 -65.02
C GLN A 248 -70.09 1.16 -64.55
N ILE A 249 -70.14 -0.07 -65.08
CA ILE A 249 -69.11 -1.08 -64.77
C ILE A 249 -67.75 -0.61 -65.31
N LYS A 250 -67.71 -0.10 -66.54
CA LYS A 250 -66.48 0.40 -67.19
C LYS A 250 -65.84 1.52 -66.38
N GLU A 251 -66.64 2.45 -65.84
CA GLU A 251 -66.17 3.53 -64.96
C GLU A 251 -65.59 2.98 -63.64
N ASN A 252 -66.28 2.03 -62.99
CA ASN A 252 -65.80 1.40 -61.76
C ASN A 252 -64.48 0.64 -61.97
N ILE A 253 -64.38 -0.15 -63.04
CA ILE A 253 -63.17 -0.90 -63.38
C ILE A 253 -62.03 0.03 -63.78
N SER A 254 -62.32 1.13 -64.48
CA SER A 254 -61.31 2.16 -64.78
C SER A 254 -60.76 2.81 -63.51
N THR A 255 -61.63 3.10 -62.54
CA THR A 255 -61.23 3.61 -61.23
C THR A 255 -60.36 2.61 -60.47
N ALA A 256 -60.76 1.33 -60.44
CA ALA A 256 -59.98 0.26 -59.83
C ALA A 256 -58.59 0.12 -60.47
N LYS A 257 -58.50 0.16 -61.81
CA LYS A 257 -57.23 0.12 -62.54
C LYS A 257 -56.32 1.27 -62.14
N LYS A 258 -56.85 2.50 -62.09
CA LYS A 258 -56.09 3.67 -61.64
C LYS A 258 -55.56 3.52 -60.21
N THR A 259 -56.36 2.96 -59.30
CA THR A 259 -55.91 2.67 -57.93
C THR A 259 -54.77 1.65 -57.90
N ILE A 260 -54.85 0.60 -58.72
CA ILE A 260 -53.79 -0.41 -58.84
C ILE A 260 -52.51 0.19 -59.44
N ASP A 261 -52.62 1.06 -60.44
CA ASP A 261 -51.46 1.74 -61.04
C ASP A 261 -50.72 2.61 -60.00
N VAL A 262 -51.47 3.34 -59.16
CA VAL A 262 -50.89 4.11 -58.04
C VAL A 262 -50.23 3.17 -57.02
N LEU A 263 -50.88 2.04 -56.70
CA LEU A 263 -50.31 1.05 -55.79
C LEU A 263 -49.01 0.47 -56.34
N ARG A 264 -48.96 0.15 -57.64
CA ARG A 264 -47.78 -0.34 -58.36
C ARG A 264 -46.61 0.62 -58.24
N GLU A 265 -46.85 1.92 -58.46
CA GLU A 265 -45.82 2.95 -58.33
C GLU A 265 -45.28 3.03 -56.89
N LYS A 266 -46.17 3.07 -55.88
CA LYS A 266 -45.78 3.20 -54.48
C LYS A 266 -45.01 1.99 -53.97
N VAL A 267 -45.51 0.79 -54.21
CA VAL A 267 -44.86 -0.46 -53.78
C VAL A 267 -43.58 -0.69 -54.58
N GLY A 268 -43.60 -0.41 -55.89
CA GLY A 268 -42.41 -0.50 -56.74
C GLY A 268 -41.25 0.35 -56.22
N LYS A 269 -41.53 1.58 -55.75
CA LYS A 269 -40.51 2.46 -55.16
C LYS A 269 -39.90 1.89 -53.88
N THR A 270 -40.69 1.23 -53.03
CA THR A 270 -40.22 0.57 -51.80
C THR A 270 -39.46 -0.72 -52.11
N ALA A 271 -39.92 -1.49 -53.09
CA ALA A 271 -39.25 -2.70 -53.55
C ALA A 271 -37.89 -2.41 -54.18
N SER A 272 -37.78 -1.33 -54.95
CA SER A 272 -36.54 -0.87 -55.59
C SER A 272 -35.64 -0.03 -54.66
N GLN A 273 -36.03 0.15 -53.40
CA GLN A 273 -35.28 0.99 -52.48
C GLN A 273 -33.95 0.33 -52.18
N ASP A 274 -32.86 1.03 -52.48
CA ASP A 274 -31.51 0.53 -52.28
C ASP A 274 -31.23 0.39 -50.77
N LEU A 275 -30.87 -0.83 -50.35
CA LEU A 275 -30.54 -1.13 -48.97
C LEU A 275 -29.05 -0.89 -48.65
N SER A 276 -28.25 -0.51 -49.65
CA SER A 276 -26.82 -0.20 -49.52
C SER A 276 -26.55 0.84 -48.43
N ASP A 277 -27.36 1.90 -48.34
CA ASP A 277 -27.21 2.93 -47.32
C ASP A 277 -27.48 2.39 -45.91
N THR A 278 -28.46 1.50 -45.76
CA THR A 278 -28.81 0.88 -44.48
C THR A 278 -27.72 -0.10 -44.03
N ILE A 279 -27.21 -0.91 -44.95
CA ILE A 279 -26.11 -1.85 -44.70
C ILE A 279 -24.82 -1.08 -44.35
N SER A 280 -24.52 -0.01 -45.09
CA SER A 280 -23.37 0.86 -44.81
C SER A 280 -23.49 1.57 -43.47
N ALA A 281 -24.71 2.00 -43.08
CA ALA A 281 -24.97 2.57 -41.77
C ALA A 281 -24.75 1.55 -40.65
N LYS A 282 -25.21 0.30 -40.83
CA LYS A 282 -24.93 -0.81 -39.92
C LYS A 282 -23.43 -1.02 -39.77
N GLU A 283 -22.68 -1.12 -40.86
CA GLU A 283 -21.23 -1.36 -40.82
C GLU A 283 -20.50 -0.25 -40.06
N ARG A 284 -20.82 1.03 -40.33
CA ARG A 284 -20.26 2.16 -39.56
C ARG A 284 -20.59 2.08 -38.07
N MET A 285 -21.81 1.69 -37.72
CA MET A 285 -22.23 1.57 -36.33
C MET A 285 -21.56 0.37 -35.65
N SER A 286 -21.39 -0.76 -36.34
CA SER A 286 -20.61 -1.90 -35.83
C SER A 286 -19.15 -1.52 -35.55
N THR A 287 -18.51 -0.77 -36.44
CA THR A 287 -17.14 -0.25 -36.20
C THR A 287 -17.09 0.69 -35.00
N MET A 288 -18.07 1.57 -34.84
CA MET A 288 -18.16 2.47 -33.69
C MET A 288 -18.34 1.69 -32.37
N LEU A 289 -19.23 0.69 -32.36
CA LEU A 289 -19.45 -0.20 -31.21
C LEU A 289 -18.19 -0.99 -30.86
N GLN A 290 -17.43 -1.47 -31.85
CA GLN A 290 -16.15 -2.15 -31.65
C GLN A 290 -15.12 -1.22 -30.98
N ASN A 291 -14.94 0.00 -31.52
CA ASN A 291 -14.04 0.99 -30.92
C ASN A 291 -14.47 1.37 -29.49
N MET A 292 -15.78 1.40 -29.22
CA MET A 292 -16.32 1.67 -27.90
C MET A 292 -16.02 0.54 -26.92
N SER A 293 -16.10 -0.72 -27.36
CA SER A 293 -15.71 -1.89 -26.57
C SER A 293 -14.23 -1.85 -26.21
N GLU A 294 -13.37 -1.60 -27.20
CA GLU A 294 -11.91 -1.52 -27.00
C GLU A 294 -11.54 -0.40 -26.03
N ASN A 295 -12.16 0.77 -26.14
CA ASN A 295 -11.98 1.85 -25.18
C ASN A 295 -12.46 1.45 -23.77
N SER A 296 -13.59 0.76 -23.66
CA SER A 296 -14.10 0.30 -22.38
C SER A 296 -13.14 -0.66 -21.68
N ASP A 297 -12.53 -1.58 -22.45
CA ASP A 297 -11.51 -2.51 -21.95
C ASP A 297 -10.26 -1.77 -21.44
N ILE A 298 -9.78 -0.78 -22.21
CA ILE A 298 -8.63 0.06 -21.80
C ILE A 298 -8.92 0.80 -20.50
N VAL A 299 -10.09 1.44 -20.39
CA VAL A 299 -10.50 2.14 -19.16
C VAL A 299 -10.57 1.16 -17.98
N SER A 300 -10.99 -0.09 -18.21
CA SER A 300 -11.09 -1.11 -17.16
C SER A 300 -9.72 -1.51 -16.63
N GLU A 301 -8.77 -1.75 -17.53
CA GLU A 301 -7.39 -2.05 -17.16
C GLU A 301 -6.78 -0.91 -16.35
N LYS A 302 -6.96 0.33 -16.81
CA LYS A 302 -6.45 1.53 -16.13
C LYS A 302 -7.08 1.73 -14.76
N MET A 303 -8.37 1.43 -14.61
CA MET A 303 -9.05 1.47 -13.32
C MET A 303 -8.55 0.43 -12.33
N GLN A 304 -8.28 -0.79 -12.78
CA GLN A 304 -7.66 -1.82 -11.95
C GLN A 304 -6.25 -1.39 -11.50
N GLN A 305 -5.49 -0.75 -12.39
CA GLN A 305 -4.19 -0.19 -12.05
C GLN A 305 -4.31 0.91 -10.99
N ILE A 306 -5.26 1.85 -11.13
CA ILE A 306 -5.52 2.90 -10.12
C ILE A 306 -5.89 2.28 -8.78
N SER A 307 -6.78 1.27 -8.76
CA SER A 307 -7.16 0.59 -7.52
C SER A 307 -5.99 -0.11 -6.83
N SER A 308 -5.12 -0.77 -7.62
CA SER A 308 -3.89 -1.38 -7.13
C SER A 308 -2.93 -0.32 -6.56
N VAL A 309 -2.71 0.78 -7.28
CA VAL A 309 -1.87 1.90 -6.82
C VAL A 309 -2.43 2.50 -5.54
N GLY A 310 -3.75 2.69 -5.44
CA GLY A 310 -4.40 3.19 -4.22
C GLY A 310 -4.21 2.27 -3.01
N THR A 311 -4.23 0.95 -3.22
CA THR A 311 -3.95 -0.03 -2.14
C THR A 311 -2.49 0.07 -1.68
N GLN A 312 -1.55 0.19 -2.62
CA GLN A 312 -0.13 0.36 -2.30
C GLN A 312 0.15 1.69 -1.61
N LEU A 313 -0.52 2.76 -2.04
CA LEU A 313 -0.43 4.09 -1.44
C LEU A 313 -0.88 4.04 0.03
N ASN A 314 -2.01 3.39 0.32
CA ASN A 314 -2.48 3.20 1.69
C ASN A 314 -1.47 2.43 2.55
N GLY A 315 -0.83 1.40 2.00
CA GLY A 315 0.24 0.67 2.68
C GLY A 315 1.43 1.57 3.03
N ALA A 316 1.94 2.30 2.05
CA ALA A 316 3.07 3.21 2.25
C ALA A 316 2.76 4.35 3.24
N VAL A 317 1.53 4.86 3.23
CA VAL A 317 1.04 5.82 4.25
C VAL A 317 1.00 5.17 5.62
N GLY A 318 0.52 3.94 5.74
CA GLY A 318 0.53 3.16 6.99
C GLY A 318 1.94 3.03 7.56
N ASP A 319 2.92 2.65 6.73
CA ASP A 319 4.33 2.53 7.14
C ASP A 319 4.93 3.88 7.59
N ALA A 320 4.61 4.97 6.90
CA ALA A 320 5.03 6.31 7.27
C ALA A 320 4.44 6.73 8.62
N VAL A 321 3.14 6.49 8.84
CA VAL A 321 2.46 6.81 10.10
C VAL A 321 3.02 5.96 11.24
N ARG A 322 3.26 4.68 11.02
CA ARG A 322 3.88 3.80 12.01
C ARG A 322 5.27 4.28 12.39
N SER A 323 6.07 4.70 11.41
CA SER A 323 7.40 5.23 11.66
C SER A 323 7.36 6.37 12.66
N LEU A 324 6.38 7.28 12.59
CA LEU A 324 6.24 8.41 13.54
C LEU A 324 6.14 7.99 15.02
N GLN A 325 5.75 6.75 15.33
CA GLN A 325 5.72 6.25 16.71
C GLN A 325 7.12 6.22 17.37
N PHE A 326 8.20 6.30 16.57
CA PHE A 326 9.57 6.42 17.07
C PHE A 326 9.73 7.59 18.04
N GLU A 327 8.99 8.69 17.85
CA GLU A 327 9.05 9.89 18.70
C GLU A 327 8.69 9.56 20.15
N ASP A 328 7.62 8.79 20.37
CA ASP A 328 7.18 8.40 21.71
C ASP A 328 8.20 7.46 22.38
N ILE A 329 8.70 6.47 21.63
CA ILE A 329 9.72 5.53 22.14
C ILE A 329 11.02 6.27 22.49
N ALA A 330 11.44 7.22 21.65
CA ALA A 330 12.61 8.04 21.89
C ALA A 330 12.43 8.95 23.11
N SER A 331 11.25 9.59 23.26
CA SER A 331 10.92 10.42 24.41
C SER A 331 10.98 9.64 25.73
N GLN A 332 10.42 8.42 25.75
CA GLN A 332 10.48 7.53 26.92
C GLN A 332 11.92 7.09 27.27
N ALA A 333 12.74 6.81 26.25
CA ALA A 333 14.14 6.49 26.42
C ALA A 333 14.94 7.66 27.01
N LEU A 334 14.72 8.87 26.48
CA LEU A 334 15.32 10.12 26.98
C LEU A 334 14.92 10.44 28.41
N GLY A 335 13.64 10.26 28.76
CA GLY A 335 13.18 10.41 30.15
C GLY A 335 13.86 9.43 31.11
N SER A 336 14.08 8.19 30.66
CA SER A 336 14.80 7.17 31.45
C SER A 336 16.28 7.55 31.62
N MET A 337 16.95 7.98 30.54
CA MET A 337 18.33 8.46 30.61
C MET A 337 18.48 9.66 31.54
N HIS A 338 17.52 10.59 31.54
CA HIS A 338 17.53 11.73 32.44
C HIS A 338 17.54 11.29 33.91
N HIS A 339 16.73 10.29 34.25
CA HIS A 339 16.70 9.75 35.60
C HIS A 339 18.00 9.03 36.01
N ASN A 340 18.66 8.34 35.06
CA ASN A 340 19.96 7.72 35.29
C ASN A 340 21.05 8.78 35.49
N VAL A 341 21.01 9.90 34.73
CA VAL A 341 21.91 11.04 34.92
C VAL A 341 21.69 11.71 36.28
N ASP A 342 20.43 11.89 36.71
CA ASP A 342 20.11 12.38 38.06
C ASP A 342 20.69 11.47 39.13
N SER A 343 20.62 10.15 38.93
CA SER A 343 21.20 9.15 39.84
C SER A 343 22.73 9.27 39.91
N LEU A 344 23.41 9.47 38.77
CA LEU A 344 24.85 9.74 38.74
C LEU A 344 25.21 11.06 39.44
N GLN A 345 24.40 12.11 39.31
CA GLN A 345 24.61 13.38 39.99
C GLN A 345 24.40 13.25 41.51
N GLN A 346 23.45 12.43 41.95
CA GLN A 346 23.27 12.09 43.36
C GLN A 346 24.51 11.37 43.91
N ILE A 347 25.02 10.35 43.23
CA ILE A 347 26.25 9.65 43.60
C ILE A 347 27.44 10.62 43.71
N ALA A 348 27.61 11.53 42.74
CA ALA A 348 28.67 12.54 42.78
C ALA A 348 28.54 13.48 43.99
N SER A 349 27.32 13.85 44.37
CA SER A 349 27.08 14.68 45.56
C SER A 349 27.38 13.94 46.85
N LEU A 350 27.00 12.66 46.95
CA LEU A 350 27.33 11.78 48.08
C LEU A 350 28.84 11.63 48.24
N LEU A 351 29.57 11.42 47.15
CA LEU A 351 31.04 11.37 47.15
C LEU A 351 31.68 12.65 47.67
N SER A 352 31.14 13.81 47.28
CA SER A 352 31.66 15.11 47.75
C SER A 352 31.42 15.32 49.25
N ALA A 353 30.34 14.74 49.81
CA ALA A 353 29.98 14.84 51.21
C ALA A 353 30.83 13.97 52.14
N ILE A 354 31.55 12.96 51.60
CA ILE A 354 32.48 12.12 52.38
C ILE A 354 33.69 12.92 52.88
N TYR A 355 34.05 14.01 52.19
CA TYR A 355 35.22 14.82 52.50
C TYR A 355 34.88 15.96 53.47
N THR A 356 35.46 15.97 54.66
CA THR A 356 35.31 17.09 55.60
C THR A 356 36.21 18.27 55.21
N ALA A 357 35.87 19.50 55.67
CA ALA A 357 36.64 20.73 55.41
C ALA A 357 38.12 20.68 55.85
N GLN A 358 38.52 19.64 56.61
CA GLN A 358 39.87 19.41 57.13
C GLN A 358 40.61 18.25 56.43
N GLY A 359 40.01 17.63 55.41
CA GLY A 359 40.63 16.54 54.65
C GLY A 359 40.54 15.16 55.30
N SER A 360 39.76 15.01 56.37
CA SER A 360 39.43 13.72 56.96
C SER A 360 38.15 13.12 56.35
N ILE A 361 38.11 11.80 56.24
CA ILE A 361 36.93 11.04 55.81
C ILE A 361 35.97 10.90 56.99
N ASP A 362 34.72 11.26 56.81
CA ASP A 362 33.66 11.02 57.80
C ASP A 362 33.10 9.59 57.62
N SER A 363 33.32 8.72 58.61
CA SER A 363 32.86 7.33 58.62
C SER A 363 31.32 7.21 58.57
N GLN A 364 30.58 8.19 59.13
CA GLN A 364 29.13 8.20 59.07
C GLN A 364 28.62 8.61 57.67
N ALA A 365 29.27 9.60 57.04
CA ALA A 365 29.00 9.98 55.66
C ALA A 365 29.36 8.84 54.67
N LEU A 366 30.43 8.10 54.93
CA LEU A 366 30.85 6.95 54.15
C LEU A 366 29.80 5.83 54.17
N THR A 367 29.31 5.46 55.36
CA THR A 367 28.27 4.43 55.52
C THR A 367 26.96 4.84 54.83
N THR A 368 26.60 6.13 54.93
CA THR A 368 25.41 6.69 54.26
C THR A 368 25.56 6.63 52.74
N CYS A 369 26.75 6.97 52.21
CA CYS A 369 27.02 6.89 50.78
C CYS A 369 26.88 5.46 50.24
N ILE A 370 27.37 4.44 50.96
CA ILE A 370 27.21 3.03 50.58
C ILE A 370 25.72 2.65 50.50
N GLN A 371 24.94 2.97 51.54
CA GLN A 371 23.52 2.62 51.59
C GLN A 371 22.70 3.29 50.48
N GLU A 372 22.95 4.58 50.23
CA GLU A 372 22.27 5.31 49.15
C GLU A 372 22.69 4.79 47.77
N CYS A 373 23.97 4.46 47.55
CA CYS A 373 24.43 3.87 46.29
C CYS A 373 23.80 2.50 46.02
N GLN A 374 23.65 1.67 47.05
CA GLN A 374 22.94 0.38 46.96
C GLN A 374 21.45 0.59 46.65
N GLY A 375 20.81 1.60 47.24
CA GLY A 375 19.43 1.96 46.96
C GLY A 375 19.23 2.42 45.52
N ILE A 376 20.09 3.31 45.03
CA ILE A 376 20.10 3.78 43.63
C ILE A 376 20.29 2.60 42.68
N HIS A 377 21.26 1.72 42.96
CA HIS A 377 21.54 0.55 42.12
C HIS A 377 20.35 -0.42 42.06
N ALA A 378 19.67 -0.68 43.18
CA ALA A 378 18.48 -1.53 43.22
C ALA A 378 17.32 -0.93 42.41
N GLN A 379 17.07 0.37 42.54
CA GLN A 379 16.03 1.06 41.76
C GLN A 379 16.34 1.05 40.26
N ALA A 380 17.60 1.27 39.88
CA ALA A 380 18.03 1.21 38.49
C ALA A 380 17.79 -0.16 37.86
N ARG A 381 18.06 -1.23 38.62
CA ARG A 381 17.85 -2.61 38.19
C ARG A 381 16.37 -2.94 38.00
N ASP A 382 15.50 -2.51 38.91
CA ASP A 382 14.06 -2.73 38.81
C ASP A 382 13.46 -1.97 37.61
N ARG A 383 13.89 -0.72 37.37
CA ARG A 383 13.47 0.05 36.19
C ARG A 383 13.87 -0.64 34.89
N ASN A 384 15.07 -1.20 34.82
CA ASN A 384 15.56 -1.86 33.61
C ASN A 384 14.83 -3.19 33.34
N THR A 385 14.53 -3.97 34.39
CA THR A 385 13.77 -5.23 34.24
C THR A 385 12.33 -5.01 33.78
N GLY A 386 11.68 -3.92 34.20
CA GLY A 386 10.36 -3.54 33.69
C GLY A 386 10.34 -3.18 32.20
N ARG A 387 11.47 -2.70 31.65
CA ARG A 387 11.58 -2.26 30.25
C ARG A 387 11.75 -3.40 29.25
N THR A 388 12.54 -4.43 29.57
CA THR A 388 12.80 -5.55 28.66
C THR A 388 11.52 -6.35 28.30
N VAL A 389 10.48 -6.24 29.11
CA VAL A 389 9.20 -6.93 28.93
C VAL A 389 8.21 -6.12 28.08
N ALA A 390 8.42 -4.81 27.89
CA ALA A 390 7.40 -3.90 27.36
C ALA A 390 7.59 -3.47 25.89
N GLN A 391 8.79 -3.56 25.31
CA GLN A 391 9.05 -3.07 23.95
C GLN A 391 10.16 -3.89 23.29
N HIS A 392 9.77 -4.83 22.42
CA HIS A 392 10.73 -5.54 21.57
C HIS A 392 10.63 -5.14 20.10
N ASP A 393 9.53 -4.53 19.65
CA ASP A 393 9.35 -4.28 18.22
C ASP A 393 8.36 -3.14 17.92
N MET A 394 8.63 -2.36 16.86
CA MET A 394 7.65 -1.40 16.31
C MET A 394 6.46 -2.16 15.68
N ASP A 395 6.69 -3.40 15.24
CA ASP A 395 5.87 -4.61 15.45
C ASP A 395 4.43 -4.54 16.01
N GLU A 396 4.31 -4.07 17.25
CA GLU A 396 3.21 -4.47 18.16
C GLU A 396 2.08 -3.44 18.32
N GLY A 397 1.97 -2.47 17.43
CA GLY A 397 0.85 -1.53 17.38
C GLY A 397 0.06 -1.65 16.09
N GLU A 398 -1.11 -2.31 16.11
CA GLU A 398 -2.10 -2.15 15.04
C GLU A 398 -2.53 -0.68 15.01
N VAL A 399 -2.15 0.02 13.95
CA VAL A 399 -2.73 1.32 13.62
C VAL A 399 -4.09 1.03 12.99
N GLU A 400 -5.16 1.03 13.79
CA GLU A 400 -6.53 1.14 13.25
C GLU A 400 -6.66 2.52 12.58
N LEU A 401 -6.46 2.54 11.26
CA LEU A 401 -6.84 3.65 10.39
C LEU A 401 -8.36 3.62 10.23
N PHE A 402 -9.05 4.61 10.83
CA PHE A 402 -10.48 4.84 10.66
C PHE A 402 -10.86 5.22 9.22
#